data_AF-E5VLU0-F1
#
_entry.id   AF-E5VLU0-F1
#
_cell.length_a   1.000
_cell.length_b   1.000
_cell.length_c   1.000
_cell.angle_alpha   90.00
_cell.angle_beta   90.00
_cell.angle_gamma   90.00
#
_symmetry.space_group_name_H-M   'P 1'
#
loop_
_entity.id
_entity.type
_entity.pdbx_description
1 polymer ?
#
loop_
_entity_poly.entity_id
_entity_poly.type
_entity_poly.pdbx_seq_one_letter_code
_entity_poly.pdbx_strand_id
1 'polypeptide(L)' 'MGKKITVIVPVYNTKKFLTRCVNSILKQSYENLEVIIIDDGSTDGSAQVCDELSKSDKRVRVIHQKIKELQLQEILE' A
#
# COMPACT_ATOMS: atom_id res chain seq x y z
N MET A 1 -3.09 -24.66 -11.50
CA MET A 1 -2.90 -23.47 -10.64
C MET A 1 -3.50 -22.28 -11.38
N GLY A 2 -4.42 -21.52 -10.75
CA GLY A 2 -5.06 -20.36 -11.40
C GLY A 2 -4.09 -19.19 -11.64
N LYS A 3 -4.47 -18.20 -12.45
CA LYS A 3 -3.65 -17.00 -12.73
C LYS A 3 -3.41 -16.20 -11.44
N LYS A 4 -2.20 -15.69 -11.22
CA LYS A 4 -1.92 -14.85 -10.06
C LYS A 4 -2.70 -13.53 -10.17
N ILE A 5 -3.35 -13.10 -9.09
CA ILE A 5 -4.05 -11.81 -9.00
C ILE A 5 -3.21 -10.85 -8.17
N THR A 6 -2.97 -9.64 -8.69
CA THR A 6 -2.28 -8.59 -7.96
C THR A 6 -3.28 -7.51 -7.57
N VAL A 7 -3.43 -7.25 -6.27
CA VAL A 7 -4.30 -6.20 -5.74
C VAL A 7 -3.44 -5.01 -5.33
N ILE A 8 -3.66 -3.87 -5.98
CA ILE A 8 -2.96 -2.63 -5.66
C ILE A 8 -3.81 -1.83 -4.67
N VAL A 9 -3.22 -1.42 -3.55
CA VAL A 9 -3.88 -0.66 -2.48
C VAL A 9 -3.16 0.68 -2.30
N PRO A 10 -3.64 1.76 -2.93
CA PRO A 10 -3.13 3.10 -2.64
C PRO A 10 -3.53 3.52 -1.22
N VAL A 11 -2.59 4.12 -0.50
CA VAL A 11 -2.74 4.51 0.90
C VAL A 11 -2.28 5.94 1.08
N TYR A 12 -3.19 6.78 1.57
CA TYR A 12 -2.88 8.10 2.09
C TYR A 12 -3.76 8.39 3.30
N ASN A 13 -3.16 8.44 4.49
CA ASN A 13 -3.83 8.74 5.75
C ASN A 13 -5.08 7.88 6.04
N THR A 14 -4.93 6.55 5.98
CA THR A 14 -6.03 5.58 6.20
C THR A 14 -5.78 4.62 7.36
N LYS A 15 -4.95 5.00 8.34
CA LYS A 15 -4.48 4.12 9.44
C LYS A 15 -5.61 3.33 10.10
N LYS A 16 -6.75 3.97 10.34
CA LYS A 16 -7.93 3.38 10.99
C LYS A 16 -8.52 2.19 10.22
N PHE A 17 -8.35 2.13 8.90
CA PHE A 17 -9.03 1.16 8.03
C PHE A 17 -8.08 0.18 7.35
N LEU A 18 -6.79 0.54 7.23
CA LEU A 18 -5.82 -0.17 6.42
C LEU A 18 -5.69 -1.65 6.79
N THR A 19 -5.53 -1.97 8.07
CA THR A 19 -5.43 -3.36 8.54
C THR A 19 -6.67 -4.19 8.18
N ARG A 20 -7.87 -3.62 8.34
CA ARG A 20 -9.12 -4.30 7.99
C ARG A 20 -9.21 -4.56 6.49
N CYS A 21 -8.85 -3.57 5.67
CA CYS A 21 -8.86 -3.66 4.22
C CYS A 21 -7.90 -4.73 3.70
N VAL A 22 -6.64 -4.70 4.14
CA VAL A 22 -5.64 -5.68 3.69
C VAL A 22 -6.00 -7.08 4.18
N ASN A 23 -6.45 -7.23 5.43
CA ASN A 23 -6.91 -8.52 5.93
C ASN A 23 -8.11 -9.09 5.17
N SER A 24 -9.03 -8.25 4.65
CA SER A 24 -10.14 -8.76 3.84
C SER A 24 -9.67 -9.29 2.49
N ILE A 25 -8.62 -8.69 1.91
CA ILE A 25 -7.99 -9.19 0.68
C ILE A 25 -7.22 -10.49 0.95
N LEU A 26 -6.47 -10.57 2.04
CA LEU A 26 -5.67 -11.75 2.39
C LEU A 26 -6.50 -12.98 2.75
N LYS A 27 -7.76 -12.79 3.17
CA LYS A 27 -8.73 -13.83 3.55
C LYS A 27 -9.69 -14.24 2.42
N GLN A 28 -9.44 -13.82 1.17
CA GLN A 28 -10.23 -14.29 0.04
C GLN A 28 -10.07 -15.80 -0.15
N SER A 29 -11.12 -16.47 -0.64
CA SER A 29 -11.09 -17.90 -0.98
C SER A 29 -10.13 -18.22 -2.13
N TYR A 30 -9.75 -17.21 -2.93
CA TYR A 30 -8.74 -17.33 -3.96
C TYR A 30 -7.36 -16.97 -3.40
N GLU A 31 -6.50 -17.97 -3.19
CA GLU A 31 -5.24 -17.79 -2.44
C GLU A 31 -4.05 -17.30 -3.28
N ASN A 32 -4.07 -17.51 -4.61
CA ASN A 32 -2.96 -17.14 -5.49
C ASN A 32 -2.98 -15.64 -5.82
N LEU A 33 -2.81 -14.82 -4.78
CA LEU A 33 -2.79 -13.37 -4.86
C LEU A 33 -1.54 -12.77 -4.23
N GLU A 34 -1.26 -11.52 -4.60
CA GLU A 34 -0.35 -10.63 -3.88
C GLU A 34 -1.02 -9.27 -3.66
N VAL A 35 -0.58 -8.56 -2.64
CA VAL A 35 -1.03 -7.21 -2.31
C VAL A 35 0.16 -6.26 -2.42
N ILE A 36 0.02 -5.21 -3.22
CA ILE A 36 1.01 -4.14 -3.32
C ILE A 36 0.39 -2.89 -2.72
N ILE A 37 0.89 -2.49 -1.56
CA ILE A 37 0.49 -1.26 -0.89
C ILE A 37 1.40 -0.13 -1.39
N ILE A 38 0.79 0.95 -1.85
CA ILE A 38 1.50 2.16 -2.26
C ILE A 38 1.15 3.25 -1.26
N ASP A 39 2.06 3.51 -0.32
CA ASP A 39 1.92 4.60 0.64
C ASP A 39 2.41 5.92 0.01
N ASP A 40 1.49 6.85 -0.19
CA ASP A 40 1.71 8.13 -0.86
C ASP A 40 2.11 9.24 0.13
N GLY A 41 3.06 8.92 1.02
CA GLY A 41 3.55 9.87 2.02
C GLY A 41 2.58 10.14 3.17
N SER A 42 1.93 9.09 3.71
CA SER A 42 1.03 9.24 4.86
C SER A 42 1.74 9.78 6.11
N THR A 43 1.04 10.60 6.87
CA THR A 43 1.51 11.25 8.12
C THR A 43 0.68 10.87 9.35
N ASP A 44 -0.43 10.15 9.18
CA ASP A 44 -1.31 9.71 10.27
C ASP A 44 -0.84 8.43 10.99
N GLY A 45 0.26 7.86 10.53
CA GLY A 45 0.79 6.58 11.00
C GLY A 45 0.44 5.38 10.11
N SER A 46 -0.15 5.59 8.92
CA SER A 46 -0.43 4.51 7.96
C SER A 46 0.85 3.83 7.48
N ALA A 47 1.94 4.57 7.30
CA ALA A 47 3.23 4.03 6.85
C ALA A 47 3.73 2.88 7.75
N GLN A 48 3.65 3.06 9.07
CA GLN A 48 4.02 2.03 10.05
C GLN A 48 3.11 0.80 9.95
N VAL A 49 1.80 1.02 9.73
CA VAL A 49 0.85 -0.08 9.52
C VAL A 49 1.16 -0.84 8.22
N CYS A 50 1.58 -0.16 7.15
CA CYS A 50 2.04 -0.82 5.93
C CYS A 50 3.23 -1.76 6.22
N ASP A 51 4.24 -1.27 6.95
CA ASP A 51 5.42 -2.06 7.32
C ASP A 51 5.08 -3.29 8.16
N GLU A 52 4.19 -3.13 9.15
CA GLU A 52 3.69 -4.23 9.98
C GLU A 52 2.98 -5.28 9.12
N LEU A 53 2.12 -4.86 8.20
CA LEU A 53 1.41 -5.76 7.29
C LEU A 53 2.37 -6.54 6.40
N SER A 54 3.39 -5.88 5.83
CA SER A 54 4.41 -6.54 4.99
C SER A 54 5.23 -7.57 5.75
N LYS A 55 5.52 -7.31 7.04
CA LYS A 55 6.20 -8.28 7.90
C LYS A 55 5.30 -9.47 8.27
N SER A 56 3.99 -9.24 8.37
CA SER A 56 3.03 -10.26 8.82
C SER A 56 2.64 -11.28 7.75
N ASP A 57 2.64 -10.91 6.46
CA ASP A 57 2.28 -11.81 5.35
C ASP A 57 3.18 -11.57 4.14
N LYS A 58 3.87 -12.64 3.69
CA LYS A 58 4.80 -12.62 2.56
C LYS A 58 4.17 -12.23 1.22
N ARG A 59 2.84 -12.25 1.12
CA ARG A 59 2.09 -11.80 -0.07
C ARG A 59 1.95 -10.28 -0.13
N VAL A 60 2.27 -9.56 0.96
CA VAL A 60 2.15 -8.10 1.06
C VAL A 60 3.52 -7.45 0.81
N ARG A 61 3.56 -6.56 -0.17
CA ARG A 61 4.70 -5.71 -0.49
C ARG A 61 4.31 -4.25 -0.36
N VAL A 62 5.22 -3.42 0.13
CA VAL A 62 4.97 -1.99 0.35
C VAL A 62 5.95 -1.17 -0.48
N ILE A 63 5.44 -0.09 -1.06
CA ILE A 63 6.21 0.95 -1.73
C ILE A 63 5.84 2.28 -1.07
N HIS A 64 6.82 2.92 -0.44
CA HIS A 64 6.65 4.28 0.08
C HIS A 64 7.09 5.27 -1.00
N GLN A 65 6.16 6.12 -1.44
CA GLN A 65 6.47 7.25 -2.29
C GLN A 65 6.61 8.49 -1.43
N LYS A 66 7.67 9.26 -1.67
CA LYS A 66 7.69 10.66 -1.23
C LYS A 66 6.84 11.44 -2.21
N ILE A 67 5.96 12.29 -1.70
CA ILE A 67 5.33 13.35 -2.50
C ILE A 67 6.46 14.07 -3.22
N LYS A 68 6.54 13.91 -4.54
CA LYS A 68 7.37 14.77 -5.37
C LYS A 68 6.58 16.06 -5.50
N GLU A 69 6.96 17.04 -4.71
CA GLU A 69 6.56 18.41 -4.95
C GLU A 69 6.93 18.71 -6.40
N LEU A 70 5.93 18.98 -7.25
CA LEU A 70 6.18 19.54 -8.57
C LEU A 70 7.01 20.79 -8.31
N GLN A 71 8.28 20.79 -8.73
CA GLN A 71 9.13 21.95 -8.61
C GLN A 71 8.56 23.03 -9.53
N LEU A 72 7.61 23.82 -9.02
CA LEU A 72 7.06 24.99 -9.71
C LEU A 72 8.16 26.00 -10.08
N GLN A 73 9.37 25.83 -9.56
CA GLN A 73 10.55 26.60 -9.93
C GLN A 73 11.04 26.33 -11.36
N GLU A 74 10.67 25.22 -12.01
CA GLU A 74 11.06 24.94 -13.41
C GLU A 74 10.12 25.60 -14.45
N ILE A 75 9.02 26.23 -14.03
CA ILE A 75 8.04 26.88 -14.94
C ILE A 75 8.31 28.39 -15.06
N LEU A 76 9.21 28.95 -14.25
CA LEU A 76 9.51 30.39 -14.21
C LEU A 76 10.95 30.75 -14.63
N GLU A 77 11.67 29.84 -15.27
CA GLU A 77 12.89 30.14 -16.04
C GLU A 77 12.69 29.79 -17.52
#